data_AF-A0A9Q0GUQ7-F1
#
_entry.id   AF-A0A9Q0GUQ7-F1
#
_cell.length_a   1.000
_cell.length_b   1.000
_cell.length_c   1.000
_cell.angle_alpha   90.00
_cell.angle_beta   90.00
_cell.angle_gamma   90.00
#
_symmetry.space_group_name_H-M   'P 1'
#
loop_
_entity.id
_entity.type
_entity.pdbx_description
1 polymer ?
#
loop_
_entity_poly.entity_id
_entity_poly.type
_entity_poly.pdbx_seq_one_letter_code
_entity_poly.pdbx_strand_id
1 'polypeptide(L)'
;MAFEVCKSKSGLSNPVDTLSPKLLLFLILVFTHLLKSDAIGSSFTSSSSSSVVHTNNWAVLVCTSRFWFNYRHMANTLSLYRTVKRLGIPDERIILMLADDMACNARNKYPAQVFNNENHRLNLYGDNVEVDYRGYEVTVENFLRVLTGRHETAVPRSKRLLSDEGSHILLYMTGHGGDEFLKFQDSEELQSHDLADAVQQMKEKRRFKELLIIIDTCQAATLFSQVCFFI
;
A
#
# COMPACT_ATOMS: atom_id res chain seq x y z
N MET A 1 6.92 13.46 6.81
CA MET A 1 6.92 12.14 6.15
C MET A 1 7.61 11.09 7.01
N ALA A 2 7.00 9.91 7.14
CA ALA A 2 7.60 8.69 7.68
C ALA A 2 7.04 7.47 6.90
N PHE A 3 7.72 6.32 6.96
CA PHE A 3 7.30 5.10 6.27
C PHE A 3 7.56 3.84 7.10
N GLU A 4 6.79 2.79 6.83
CA GLU A 4 6.88 1.49 7.49
C GLU A 4 6.57 0.35 6.50
N VAL A 5 7.16 -0.84 6.70
CA VAL A 5 6.94 -2.01 5.82
C VAL A 5 6.43 -3.19 6.63
N CYS A 6 5.20 -3.62 6.35
CA CYS A 6 4.60 -4.81 6.94
C CYS A 6 4.69 -6.00 5.98
N LYS A 7 5.11 -7.17 6.47
CA LYS A 7 5.10 -8.43 5.70
C LYS A 7 4.14 -9.43 6.33
N SER A 8 3.31 -10.06 5.50
CA SER A 8 2.52 -11.20 5.91
C SER A 8 3.42 -12.43 5.92
N LYS A 9 3.72 -12.98 7.11
CA LYS A 9 4.45 -14.25 7.22
C LYS A 9 3.60 -15.32 6.51
N SER A 10 4.13 -15.88 5.42
CA SER A 10 3.50 -17.03 4.76
C SER A 10 3.37 -18.16 5.78
N GLY A 11 2.16 -18.63 6.03
CA GLY A 11 1.90 -19.79 6.87
C GLY A 11 2.50 -21.05 6.26
N LEU A 12 3.78 -21.29 6.58
CA LEU A 12 4.46 -22.58 6.63
C LEU A 12 5.58 -22.37 7.65
N SER A 13 5.25 -22.48 8.94
CA SER A 13 6.24 -23.01 9.87
C SER A 13 6.55 -24.41 9.35
N ASN A 14 7.71 -24.58 8.71
CA ASN A 14 8.17 -25.90 8.35
C ASN A 14 8.23 -26.72 9.66
N PRO A 15 7.66 -27.94 9.74
CA PRO A 15 7.79 -28.77 10.94
C PRO A 15 9.25 -29.12 11.28
N VAL A 16 10.20 -28.76 10.41
CA VAL A 16 11.65 -28.90 10.60
C VAL A 16 12.18 -28.00 11.72
N ASP A 17 11.53 -26.87 12.03
CA ASP A 17 12.00 -25.95 13.08
C ASP A 17 11.77 -26.46 14.52
N THR A 18 11.15 -27.64 14.66
CA THR A 18 10.97 -28.34 15.95
C THR A 18 11.76 -29.65 16.06
N LEU A 19 12.59 -29.99 15.06
CA LEU A 19 13.37 -31.22 15.09
C LEU A 19 14.64 -31.05 15.92
N SER A 20 14.78 -31.84 16.99
CA SER A 20 15.99 -31.81 17.81
C SER A 20 17.25 -32.05 16.96
N PRO A 21 18.40 -31.40 17.28
CA PRO A 21 19.64 -31.55 16.52
C PRO A 21 20.14 -33.00 16.41
N LYS A 22 19.66 -33.90 17.28
CA LYS A 22 19.95 -35.34 17.24
C LYS A 22 19.25 -36.07 16.09
N LEU A 23 18.04 -35.65 15.71
CA LEU A 23 17.29 -36.27 14.61
C LEU A 23 17.78 -35.80 13.24
N LEU A 24 18.27 -34.56 13.16
CA LEU A 24 18.92 -34.01 11.96
C LEU A 24 20.23 -34.73 11.63
N LEU A 25 21.05 -35.02 12.64
CA LEU A 25 22.30 -35.76 12.46
C LEU A 25 22.06 -37.21 11.98
N PHE A 26 21.00 -37.85 12.47
CA PHE A 26 20.61 -39.20 12.07
C PHE A 26 20.15 -39.26 10.60
N LEU A 27 19.37 -38.28 10.14
CA LEU A 27 18.92 -38.21 8.74
C LEU A 27 20.07 -37.94 7.77
N ILE A 28 21.04 -37.09 8.15
CA ILE A 28 22.24 -36.82 7.35
C ILE A 28 23.10 -38.09 7.21
N LEU A 29 23.29 -38.85 8.30
CA LEU A 29 24.04 -40.11 8.28
C LEU A 29 23.38 -41.17 7.37
N VAL A 30 22.05 -41.28 7.40
CA VAL A 30 21.30 -42.20 6.51
C VAL A 30 21.44 -41.79 5.03
N PHE A 31 21.44 -40.49 4.74
CA PHE A 31 21.57 -39.99 3.36
C PHE A 31 22.97 -40.21 2.78
N THR A 32 24.02 -40.14 3.60
CA THR A 32 25.41 -40.41 3.16
C THR A 32 25.68 -41.88 2.82
N HIS A 33 24.85 -42.82 3.28
CA HIS A 33 24.99 -44.23 2.94
C HIS A 33 24.24 -44.66 1.66
N LEU A 34 23.39 -43.81 1.08
CA LEU A 34 22.51 -44.17 -0.03
C LEU A 34 22.86 -43.55 -1.39
N LEU A 35 23.94 -42.76 -1.49
CA LEU A 35 24.39 -42.18 -2.77
C LEU A 35 25.85 -42.56 -3.04
N LYS A 36 26.05 -43.71 -3.70
CA LYS A 36 27.24 -44.00 -4.52
C LYS A 36 26.78 -44.32 -5.94
N SER A 37 27.53 -43.79 -6.91
CA SER A 37 27.37 -43.85 -8.37
C SER A 37 26.33 -42.86 -8.94
N ASP A 38 26.57 -42.06 -9.98
CA ASP A 38 27.65 -41.94 -10.97
C ASP A 38 27.80 -40.49 -11.44
N ALA A 39 28.94 -40.17 -12.06
CA ALA A 39 29.31 -38.86 -12.57
C ALA A 39 28.93 -38.65 -14.05
N ILE A 40 28.89 -37.35 -14.44
CA ILE A 40 29.04 -36.73 -15.77
C ILE A 40 27.74 -36.21 -16.42
N GLY A 41 27.75 -34.89 -16.69
CA GLY A 41 26.85 -34.24 -17.64
C GLY A 41 26.50 -32.78 -17.29
N SER A 42 27.48 -31.87 -17.23
CA SER A 42 27.20 -30.44 -17.09
C SER A 42 26.63 -29.89 -18.40
N SER A 43 25.30 -29.74 -18.46
CA SER A 43 24.64 -28.83 -19.38
C SER A 43 24.31 -27.55 -18.62
N PHE A 44 24.96 -26.46 -19.01
CA PHE A 44 24.60 -25.11 -18.56
C PHE A 44 23.23 -24.76 -19.15
N THR A 45 22.16 -25.10 -18.43
CA THR A 45 20.87 -24.44 -18.63
C THR A 45 21.05 -23.01 -18.12
N SER A 46 21.10 -22.06 -19.03
CA SER A 46 20.87 -20.66 -18.72
C SER A 46 19.50 -20.57 -18.06
N SER A 47 19.48 -20.49 -16.73
CA SER A 47 18.31 -20.02 -16.01
C SER A 47 18.11 -18.59 -16.46
N SER A 48 17.23 -18.41 -17.46
CA SER A 48 16.59 -17.12 -17.65
C SER A 48 15.99 -16.79 -16.30
N SER A 49 16.62 -15.89 -15.56
CA SER A 49 15.98 -15.22 -14.45
C SER A 49 14.74 -14.60 -15.05
N SER A 50 13.60 -15.29 -14.92
CA SER A 50 12.31 -14.65 -15.07
C SER A 50 12.38 -13.53 -14.06
N SER A 51 12.60 -12.30 -14.55
CA SER A 51 12.31 -11.11 -13.76
C SER A 51 10.92 -11.39 -13.21
N VAL A 52 10.83 -11.63 -11.90
CA VAL A 52 9.53 -11.83 -11.26
C VAL A 52 8.86 -10.48 -11.44
N VAL A 53 8.08 -10.35 -12.51
CA VAL A 53 7.22 -9.20 -12.70
C VAL A 53 6.21 -9.38 -11.58
N HIS A 54 6.36 -8.59 -10.52
CA HIS A 54 5.39 -8.51 -9.45
C HIS A 54 4.13 -7.90 -10.09
N THR A 55 3.28 -8.75 -10.65
CA THR A 55 2.11 -8.31 -11.42
C THR A 55 0.94 -7.97 -10.52
N ASN A 56 1.01 -8.15 -9.20
CA ASN A 56 -0.09 -7.92 -8.26
C ASN A 56 0.20 -6.74 -7.31
N ASN A 57 0.50 -5.58 -7.90
CA ASN A 57 0.72 -4.35 -7.15
C ASN A 57 -0.56 -3.53 -7.08
N TRP A 58 -0.86 -3.00 -5.90
CA TRP A 58 -1.98 -2.11 -5.63
C TRP A 58 -1.48 -0.80 -5.03
N ALA A 59 -2.21 0.29 -5.24
CA ALA A 59 -1.97 1.56 -4.58
C ALA A 59 -3.25 2.08 -3.93
N VAL A 60 -3.15 2.58 -2.70
CA VAL A 60 -4.20 3.33 -2.01
C VAL A 60 -3.62 4.71 -1.71
N LEU A 61 -4.14 5.73 -2.37
CA LEU A 61 -3.58 7.09 -2.37
C LEU A 61 -4.61 8.06 -1.79
N VAL A 62 -4.31 8.66 -0.63
CA VAL A 62 -5.28 9.41 0.16
C VAL A 62 -4.79 10.83 0.43
N CYS A 63 -5.49 11.83 -0.12
CA CYS A 63 -5.40 13.23 0.32
C CYS A 63 -6.53 13.51 1.31
N THR A 64 -6.20 13.69 2.58
CA THR A 64 -7.21 13.84 3.65
C THR A 64 -7.62 15.29 3.91
N SER A 65 -6.85 16.26 3.38
CA SER A 65 -7.06 17.69 3.64
C SER A 65 -7.97 18.38 2.64
N ARG A 66 -8.67 19.41 3.13
CA ARG A 66 -9.53 20.30 2.33
C ARG A 66 -9.00 21.72 2.31
N PHE A 67 -9.62 22.59 1.51
CA PHE A 67 -9.33 24.01 1.36
C PHE A 67 -8.06 24.33 0.56
N TRP A 68 -8.11 25.50 -0.10
CA TRP A 68 -7.09 25.95 -1.04
C TRP A 68 -5.67 26.02 -0.47
N PHE A 69 -5.51 26.41 0.79
CA PHE A 69 -4.19 26.51 1.43
C PHE A 69 -3.51 25.13 1.61
N ASN A 70 -4.26 24.04 1.43
CA ASN A 70 -3.78 22.66 1.48
C ASN A 70 -3.55 22.06 0.09
N TYR A 71 -3.51 22.88 -0.96
CA TYR A 71 -3.27 22.47 -2.34
C TYR A 71 -2.12 21.46 -2.51
N ARG A 72 -1.05 21.61 -1.73
CA ARG A 72 0.13 20.72 -1.74
C ARG A 72 -0.22 19.25 -1.49
N HIS A 73 -1.19 18.96 -0.62
CA HIS A 73 -1.56 17.58 -0.28
C HIS A 73 -2.16 16.88 -1.49
N MET A 74 -3.07 17.55 -2.20
CA MET A 74 -3.62 17.03 -3.46
C MET A 74 -2.55 16.88 -4.54
N ALA A 75 -1.70 17.90 -4.71
CA ALA A 75 -0.63 17.85 -5.70
C ALA A 75 0.34 16.68 -5.43
N ASN A 76 0.66 16.40 -4.16
CA ASN A 76 1.48 15.25 -3.78
C ASN A 76 0.77 13.93 -4.13
N THR A 77 -0.50 13.75 -3.76
CA THR A 77 -1.28 12.54 -4.07
C THR A 77 -1.38 12.30 -5.58
N LEU A 78 -1.67 13.33 -6.37
CA LEU A 78 -1.73 13.23 -7.83
C LEU A 78 -0.36 12.95 -8.46
N SER A 79 0.73 13.45 -7.85
CA SER A 79 2.10 13.13 -8.28
C SER A 79 2.41 11.65 -8.10
N LEU A 80 2.01 11.05 -6.97
CA LEU A 80 2.13 9.61 -6.77
C LEU A 80 1.23 8.81 -7.70
N TYR A 81 -0.03 9.23 -7.88
CA TYR A 81 -0.97 8.59 -8.81
C TYR A 81 -0.37 8.46 -10.22
N ARG A 82 0.16 9.55 -10.76
CA ARG A 82 0.84 9.53 -12.07
C ARG A 82 2.08 8.64 -12.07
N THR A 83 2.83 8.64 -10.98
CA THR A 83 4.04 7.83 -10.85
C THR A 83 3.72 6.34 -10.86
N VAL A 84 2.75 5.88 -10.06
CA VAL A 84 2.37 4.47 -10.02
C VAL A 84 1.76 4.01 -11.35
N LYS A 85 0.98 4.85 -12.03
CA LYS A 85 0.49 4.57 -13.39
C LYS A 85 1.62 4.42 -14.39
N ARG A 86 2.57 5.35 -14.38
CA ARG A 86 3.77 5.29 -15.25
C ARG A 86 4.61 4.04 -14.99
N LEU A 87 4.63 3.54 -13.75
CA LEU A 87 5.30 2.31 -13.37
C LEU A 87 4.48 1.03 -13.65
N GLY A 88 3.28 1.16 -14.24
CA GLY A 88 2.50 0.04 -14.76
C GLY A 88 1.38 -0.45 -13.83
N ILE A 89 1.03 0.26 -12.75
CA ILE A 89 -0.17 -0.07 -11.98
C ILE A 89 -1.40 0.49 -12.72
N PRO A 90 -2.35 -0.36 -13.18
CA PRO A 90 -3.55 0.10 -13.87
C PRO A 90 -4.54 0.75 -12.89
N ASP A 91 -5.45 1.58 -13.40
CA ASP A 91 -6.45 2.29 -12.58
C ASP A 91 -7.32 1.37 -11.73
N GLU A 92 -7.71 0.21 -12.25
CA GLU A 92 -8.46 -0.80 -11.50
C GLU A 92 -7.74 -1.31 -10.23
N ARG A 93 -6.47 -0.94 -10.03
CA ARG A 93 -5.65 -1.28 -8.84
C ARG A 93 -5.14 -0.07 -8.08
N ILE A 94 -5.66 1.11 -8.39
CA ILE A 94 -5.36 2.34 -7.68
C ILE A 94 -6.66 2.84 -7.06
N ILE A 95 -6.73 2.87 -5.73
CA ILE A 95 -7.81 3.56 -5.02
C ILE A 95 -7.35 4.99 -4.74
N LEU A 96 -7.97 5.96 -5.39
CA LEU A 96 -7.67 7.38 -5.22
C LEU A 96 -8.77 8.09 -4.41
N MET A 97 -8.38 8.66 -3.27
CA MET A 97 -9.27 9.42 -2.39
C MET A 97 -8.79 10.88 -2.30
N LEU A 98 -9.63 11.82 -2.74
CA LEU A 98 -9.34 13.26 -2.69
C LEU A 98 -10.43 14.00 -1.90
N ALA A 99 -10.08 14.50 -0.71
CA ALA A 99 -11.03 15.15 0.19
C ALA A 99 -11.61 16.49 -0.33
N ASP A 100 -11.00 17.08 -1.35
CA ASP A 100 -11.45 18.32 -2.00
C ASP A 100 -11.14 18.25 -3.50
N ASP A 101 -11.46 19.30 -4.26
CA ASP A 101 -11.09 19.44 -5.67
C ASP A 101 -10.39 20.78 -5.93
N MET A 102 -9.06 20.75 -6.03
CA MET A 102 -8.27 21.96 -6.32
C MET A 102 -8.34 22.36 -7.79
N ALA A 103 -8.62 21.42 -8.69
CA ALA A 103 -8.75 21.67 -10.13
C ALA A 103 -10.00 22.53 -10.41
N CYS A 104 -11.07 22.32 -9.65
CA CYS A 104 -12.33 23.07 -9.73
C CYS A 104 -12.45 24.24 -8.74
N ASN A 105 -11.41 24.54 -7.95
CA ASN A 105 -11.48 25.60 -6.95
C ASN A 105 -11.50 27.01 -7.58
N ALA A 106 -12.38 27.89 -7.11
CA ALA A 106 -12.49 29.26 -7.62
C ALA A 106 -11.22 30.12 -7.46
N ARG A 107 -10.30 29.75 -6.55
CA ARG A 107 -9.00 30.41 -6.39
C ARG A 107 -7.95 29.91 -7.40
N ASN A 108 -8.23 28.83 -8.12
CA ASN A 108 -7.32 28.27 -9.11
C ASN A 108 -7.31 29.14 -10.37
N LYS A 109 -6.15 29.72 -10.68
CA LYS A 109 -5.94 30.52 -11.90
C LYS A 109 -5.91 29.66 -13.17
N TYR A 110 -5.74 28.34 -13.03
CA TYR A 110 -5.67 27.38 -14.14
C TYR A 110 -6.78 26.32 -13.97
N PRO A 111 -8.01 26.60 -14.46
CA PRO A 111 -9.14 25.69 -14.32
C PRO A 111 -8.84 24.30 -14.85
N ALA A 112 -9.28 23.26 -14.13
CA ALA A 112 -9.06 21.85 -14.44
C ALA A 112 -7.57 21.40 -14.44
N GLN A 113 -6.68 22.19 -13.84
CA GLN A 113 -5.25 21.89 -13.79
C GLN A 113 -4.72 21.94 -12.36
N VAL A 114 -3.81 21.02 -12.05
CA VAL A 114 -3.07 20.96 -10.79
C VAL A 114 -1.60 20.75 -11.11
N PHE A 115 -0.71 21.46 -10.44
CA PHE A 115 0.74 21.45 -10.66
C PHE A 115 1.47 21.27 -9.33
N ASN A 116 2.59 20.55 -9.34
CA ASN A 116 3.51 20.44 -8.19
C ASN A 116 4.80 21.26 -8.38
N ASN A 117 4.91 22.04 -9.46
CA ASN A 117 6.08 22.85 -9.75
C ASN A 117 5.69 24.23 -10.27
N GLU A 118 6.54 25.22 -9.99
CA GLU A 118 6.31 26.62 -10.37
C GLU A 118 6.24 26.82 -11.90
N ASN A 119 7.01 26.03 -12.65
CA ASN A 119 7.06 26.12 -14.10
C ASN A 119 5.85 25.47 -14.81
N HIS A 120 4.89 24.91 -14.08
CA HIS A 120 3.66 24.30 -14.60
C HIS A 120 3.89 23.30 -15.76
N ARG A 121 5.01 22.57 -15.73
CA ARG A 121 5.42 21.71 -16.85
C ARG A 121 4.53 20.48 -17.02
N LEU A 122 3.85 20.07 -15.97
CA LEU A 122 3.07 18.84 -15.93
C LEU A 122 1.75 19.08 -15.20
N ASN A 123 0.65 19.08 -15.94
CA ASN A 123 -0.68 19.01 -15.33
C ASN A 123 -0.87 17.62 -14.69
N LEU A 124 -1.03 17.61 -13.38
CA LEU A 124 -1.20 16.42 -12.56
C LEU A 124 -2.62 15.85 -12.61
N TYR A 125 -3.61 16.71 -12.80
CA TYR A 125 -5.02 16.32 -12.89
C TYR A 125 -5.25 15.71 -14.29
N GLY A 126 -5.29 16.52 -15.35
CA GLY A 126 -5.45 16.04 -16.73
C GLY A 126 -6.66 15.13 -16.93
N ASP A 127 -6.76 14.51 -18.11
CA ASP A 127 -7.98 13.77 -18.51
C ASP A 127 -8.05 12.33 -17.95
N ASN A 128 -6.96 11.83 -17.37
CA ASN A 128 -6.79 10.41 -17.04
C ASN A 128 -6.71 10.13 -15.54
N VAL A 129 -7.28 11.00 -14.70
CA VAL A 129 -7.37 10.78 -13.25
C VAL A 129 -8.74 10.22 -12.89
N GLU A 130 -8.74 8.99 -12.40
CA GLU A 130 -9.91 8.33 -11.85
C GLU A 130 -9.91 8.52 -10.33
N VAL A 131 -10.86 9.31 -9.81
CA VAL A 131 -11.03 9.52 -8.38
C VAL A 131 -12.16 8.62 -7.88
N ASP A 132 -11.85 7.71 -6.96
CA ASP A 132 -12.82 6.74 -6.42
C ASP A 132 -13.67 7.32 -5.30
N TYR A 133 -13.03 8.10 -4.41
CA TYR A 133 -13.72 8.77 -3.30
C TYR A 133 -13.46 10.27 -3.40
N ARG A 134 -14.53 11.05 -3.62
CA ARG A 134 -14.46 12.50 -3.82
C ARG A 134 -15.09 13.24 -2.66
N GLY A 135 -14.44 14.32 -2.21
CA GLY A 135 -15.05 15.27 -1.30
C GLY A 135 -15.50 14.61 0.01
N TYR A 136 -16.80 14.67 0.27
CA TYR A 136 -17.42 14.12 1.47
C TYR A 136 -17.31 12.59 1.61
N GLU A 137 -17.00 11.87 0.53
CA GLU A 137 -16.78 10.42 0.61
C GLU A 137 -15.43 10.05 1.26
N VAL A 138 -14.51 11.01 1.43
CA VAL A 138 -13.19 10.77 2.03
C VAL A 138 -13.29 10.87 3.55
N THR A 139 -13.85 9.85 4.18
CA THR A 139 -14.01 9.74 5.63
C THR A 139 -13.06 8.69 6.20
N VAL A 140 -12.82 8.74 7.52
CA VAL A 140 -12.06 7.68 8.22
C VAL A 140 -12.73 6.32 8.01
N GLU A 141 -14.06 6.27 8.11
CA GLU A 141 -14.84 5.05 7.93
C GLU A 141 -14.63 4.42 6.54
N ASN A 142 -14.78 5.19 5.46
CA ASN A 142 -14.61 4.66 4.11
C ASN A 142 -13.18 4.19 3.86
N PHE A 143 -12.19 4.92 4.39
CA PHE A 143 -10.79 4.51 4.33
C PHE A 143 -10.56 3.15 5.01
N LEU A 144 -11.04 2.97 6.25
CA LEU A 144 -10.91 1.70 6.98
C LEU A 144 -11.68 0.56 6.29
N ARG A 145 -12.84 0.84 5.69
CA ARG A 145 -13.60 -0.14 4.90
C ARG A 145 -12.85 -0.60 3.66
N VAL A 146 -12.16 0.31 2.95
CA VAL A 146 -11.28 -0.04 1.82
C VAL A 146 -10.19 -1.00 2.26
N LEU A 147 -9.45 -0.67 3.32
CA LEU A 147 -8.36 -1.51 3.82
C LEU A 147 -8.84 -2.90 4.25
N THR A 148 -9.90 -2.94 5.07
CA THR A 148 -10.44 -4.20 5.61
C THR A 148 -11.32 -4.98 4.62
N GLY A 149 -11.66 -4.36 3.49
CA GLY A 149 -12.65 -4.75 2.48
C GLY A 149 -14.01 -5.12 3.05
N ARG A 150 -14.46 -4.38 4.06
CA ARG A 150 -15.82 -4.48 4.63
C ARG A 150 -16.73 -3.50 3.90
N HIS A 151 -17.20 -3.90 2.73
CA HIS A 151 -18.09 -3.10 1.89
C HIS A 151 -19.49 -3.69 1.81
N GLU A 152 -20.50 -2.84 1.73
CA GLU A 152 -21.85 -3.24 1.35
C GLU A 152 -21.87 -3.79 -0.08
N THR A 153 -22.82 -4.68 -0.38
CA THR A 153 -22.94 -5.32 -1.70
C THR A 153 -23.08 -4.31 -2.83
N ALA A 154 -23.69 -3.15 -2.56
CA ALA A 154 -23.93 -2.09 -3.54
C ALA A 154 -22.67 -1.27 -3.91
N VAL A 155 -21.59 -1.31 -3.12
CA VAL A 155 -20.38 -0.53 -3.39
C VAL A 155 -19.74 -1.00 -4.71
N PRO A 156 -19.48 -0.13 -5.70
CA PRO A 156 -18.90 -0.56 -6.98
C PRO A 156 -17.53 -1.23 -6.83
N ARG A 157 -17.17 -2.12 -7.76
CA ARG A 157 -15.88 -2.83 -7.76
C ARG A 157 -14.67 -1.88 -7.76
N SER A 158 -14.75 -0.77 -8.49
CA SER A 158 -13.69 0.25 -8.57
C SER A 158 -13.37 0.89 -7.22
N LYS A 159 -14.34 0.96 -6.31
CA LYS A 159 -14.15 1.52 -4.97
C LYS A 159 -13.63 0.52 -3.93
N ARG A 160 -13.25 -0.70 -4.34
CA ARG A 160 -12.83 -1.79 -3.44
C ARG A 160 -11.37 -2.16 -3.67
N LEU A 161 -10.59 -2.26 -2.61
CA LEU A 161 -9.25 -2.85 -2.65
C LEU A 161 -9.38 -4.38 -2.74
N LEU A 162 -9.24 -4.98 -3.92
CA LEU A 162 -9.43 -6.43 -4.13
C LEU A 162 -8.12 -7.20 -4.06
N SER A 163 -7.29 -6.86 -3.09
CA SER A 163 -6.01 -7.50 -2.81
C SER A 163 -6.17 -8.85 -2.10
N ASP A 164 -5.12 -9.65 -2.16
CA ASP A 164 -5.02 -11.02 -1.68
C ASP A 164 -3.64 -11.31 -1.06
N GLU A 165 -3.37 -12.57 -0.70
CA GLU A 165 -2.15 -12.99 -0.02
C GLU A 165 -0.88 -12.86 -0.86
N GLY A 166 -1.01 -12.67 -2.18
CA GLY A 166 0.09 -12.41 -3.10
C GLY A 166 0.31 -10.93 -3.44
N SER A 167 -0.56 -10.04 -2.92
CA SER A 167 -0.57 -8.62 -3.31
C SER A 167 0.52 -7.80 -2.62
N HIS A 168 1.16 -6.89 -3.36
CA HIS A 168 2.03 -5.85 -2.80
C HIS A 168 1.28 -4.53 -2.82
N ILE A 169 1.15 -3.86 -1.67
CA ILE A 169 0.31 -2.67 -1.54
C ILE A 169 1.17 -1.47 -1.15
N LEU A 170 1.04 -0.38 -1.91
CA LEU A 170 1.48 0.95 -1.50
C LEU A 170 0.30 1.69 -0.88
N LEU A 171 0.37 1.99 0.41
CA LEU A 171 -0.54 2.91 1.09
C LEU A 171 0.17 4.26 1.26
N TYR A 172 -0.29 5.29 0.54
CA TYR A 172 0.19 6.66 0.70
C TYR A 172 -0.93 7.54 1.25
N MET A 173 -0.61 8.28 2.30
CA MET A 173 -1.53 9.23 2.93
C MET A 173 -0.84 10.58 3.12
N THR A 174 -1.55 11.67 2.87
CA THR A 174 -1.05 13.02 3.14
C THR A 174 -2.14 13.93 3.66
N GLY A 175 -1.77 14.75 4.63
CA GLY A 175 -2.65 15.71 5.27
C GLY A 175 -2.03 16.35 6.50
N HIS A 176 -2.88 16.95 7.33
CA HIS A 176 -2.47 17.45 8.65
C HIS A 176 -2.62 16.35 9.70
N GLY A 177 -1.78 16.39 10.71
CA GLY A 177 -1.75 15.41 11.78
C GLY A 177 -0.99 15.97 12.98
N GLY A 178 -0.85 15.13 13.98
CA GLY A 178 -0.18 15.46 15.22
C GLY A 178 0.29 14.20 15.91
N ASP A 179 0.42 14.26 17.22
CA ASP A 179 0.81 13.10 18.01
C ASP A 179 -0.26 12.00 17.88
N GLU A 180 0.10 10.89 17.26
CA GLU A 180 -0.72 9.68 17.05
C GLU A 180 -2.00 9.85 16.20
N PHE A 181 -2.17 10.95 15.44
CA PHE A 181 -3.34 11.11 14.57
C PHE A 181 -3.05 11.76 13.20
N LEU A 182 -3.93 11.47 12.24
CA LEU A 182 -4.04 12.14 10.94
C LEU A 182 -5.48 12.65 10.76
N LYS A 183 -5.64 13.95 10.49
CA LYS A 183 -6.96 14.57 10.27
C LYS A 183 -7.54 14.22 8.91
N PHE A 184 -8.83 13.92 8.89
CA PHE A 184 -9.67 13.77 7.73
C PHE A 184 -10.67 14.93 7.65
N GLN A 185 -10.71 15.57 6.49
CA GLN A 185 -11.61 16.69 6.17
C GLN A 185 -11.60 17.86 7.16
N ASP A 186 -10.52 18.02 7.93
CA ASP A 186 -10.39 19.04 9.00
C ASP A 186 -11.33 18.85 10.20
N SER A 187 -12.03 17.71 10.29
CA SER A 187 -13.02 17.45 11.34
C SER A 187 -12.85 16.11 12.06
N GLU A 188 -12.50 15.06 11.33
CA GLU A 188 -12.29 13.71 11.88
C GLU A 188 -10.80 13.43 12.05
N GLU A 189 -10.47 12.44 12.88
CA GLU A 189 -9.10 12.00 13.11
C GLU A 189 -9.02 10.48 12.98
N LEU A 190 -8.11 10.01 12.12
CA LEU A 190 -7.65 8.63 12.13
C LEU A 190 -6.53 8.52 13.17
N GLN A 191 -6.73 7.70 14.19
CA GLN A 191 -5.74 7.49 15.23
C GLN A 191 -4.76 6.37 14.85
N SER A 192 -3.59 6.33 15.50
CA SER A 192 -2.57 5.29 15.31
C SER A 192 -3.11 3.88 15.55
N HIS A 193 -3.99 3.73 16.55
CA HIS A 193 -4.64 2.45 16.87
C HIS A 193 -5.65 2.01 15.80
N ASP A 194 -6.43 2.92 15.22
CA ASP A 194 -7.37 2.58 14.13
C ASP A 194 -6.61 2.03 12.91
N LEU A 195 -5.48 2.66 12.59
CA LEU A 195 -4.61 2.21 11.50
C LEU A 195 -3.98 0.85 11.81
N ALA A 196 -3.46 0.66 13.03
CA ALA A 196 -2.89 -0.61 13.47
C ALA A 196 -3.91 -1.75 13.41
N ASP A 197 -5.11 -1.53 13.92
CA ASP A 197 -6.22 -2.50 13.91
C ASP A 197 -6.63 -2.87 12.48
N ALA A 198 -6.68 -1.89 11.56
CA ALA A 198 -6.97 -2.15 10.16
C ALA A 198 -5.88 -3.01 9.50
N VAL A 199 -4.60 -2.69 9.73
CA VAL A 199 -3.46 -3.47 9.20
C VAL A 199 -3.45 -4.89 9.79
N GLN A 200 -3.75 -5.05 11.08
CA GLN A 200 -3.90 -6.35 11.71
C GLN A 200 -5.00 -7.18 11.05
N GLN A 201 -6.18 -6.59 10.84
CA GLN A 201 -7.29 -7.27 10.16
C GLN A 201 -6.93 -7.64 8.71
N MET A 202 -6.19 -6.78 8.00
CA MET A 202 -5.68 -7.08 6.66
C MET A 202 -4.75 -8.30 6.70
N LYS A 203 -3.86 -8.39 7.71
CA LYS A 203 -2.95 -9.53 7.90
C LYS A 203 -3.72 -10.82 8.20
N GLU A 204 -4.65 -10.79 9.16
CA GLU A 204 -5.48 -11.95 9.54
C GLU A 204 -6.31 -12.49 8.38
N LYS A 205 -6.82 -11.60 7.53
CA LYS A 205 -7.57 -11.94 6.32
C LYS A 205 -6.69 -12.20 5.09
N ARG A 206 -5.36 -12.23 5.27
CA ARG A 206 -4.36 -12.45 4.21
C ARG A 206 -4.57 -11.58 2.97
N ARG A 207 -4.73 -10.27 3.18
CA ARG A 207 -5.02 -9.30 2.10
C ARG A 207 -3.79 -8.70 1.45
N PHE A 208 -2.59 -9.04 1.91
CA PHE A 208 -1.34 -8.61 1.31
C PHE A 208 -0.22 -9.61 1.62
N LYS A 209 0.79 -9.63 0.76
CA LYS A 209 2.11 -10.20 1.00
C LYS A 209 3.03 -9.19 1.66
N GLU A 210 3.11 -7.99 1.08
CA GLU A 210 3.88 -6.86 1.59
C GLU A 210 3.05 -5.57 1.48
N LEU A 211 3.09 -4.75 2.53
CA LEU A 211 2.41 -3.47 2.61
C LEU A 211 3.45 -2.41 2.96
N LEU A 212 3.68 -1.46 2.05
CA LEU A 212 4.48 -0.26 2.27
C LEU A 212 3.53 0.89 2.62
N ILE A 213 3.68 1.43 3.82
CA ILE A 213 2.89 2.58 4.29
C ILE A 213 3.79 3.81 4.30
N ILE A 214 3.35 4.88 3.64
CA ILE A 214 4.03 6.18 3.62
C ILE A 214 3.02 7.24 4.05
N ILE A 215 3.31 7.93 5.14
CA ILE A 215 2.45 9.01 5.64
C ILE A 215 3.21 10.33 5.63
N ASP A 216 2.70 11.30 4.88
CA ASP A 216 3.23 12.65 4.79
C ASP A 216 2.38 13.64 5.59
N THR A 217 2.74 13.77 6.87
CA THR A 217 2.11 14.67 7.85
C THR A 217 3.10 15.13 8.92
N CYS A 218 2.69 16.08 9.77
CA CYS A 218 3.40 16.45 10.99
C CYS A 218 3.41 15.28 11.99
N GLN A 219 4.56 15.02 12.62
CA GLN A 219 4.75 13.92 13.57
C GLN A 219 4.43 12.51 13.02
N ALA A 220 4.52 12.30 11.69
CA ALA A 220 4.13 11.06 11.02
C ALA A 220 4.67 9.74 11.64
N ALA A 221 5.83 9.76 12.30
CA ALA A 221 6.39 8.57 12.95
C ALA A 221 5.51 8.03 14.10
N THR A 222 4.76 8.89 14.79
CA THR A 222 3.90 8.49 15.92
C THR A 222 2.71 7.66 15.46
N LEU A 223 2.28 7.78 14.20
CA LEU A 223 1.25 6.91 13.60
C LEU A 223 1.68 5.45 13.46
N PHE A 224 2.98 5.17 13.50
CA PHE A 224 3.51 3.80 13.44
C PHE A 224 3.78 3.20 14.82
N SER A 225 3.55 3.95 15.91
CA SER A 225 3.82 3.47 17.27
C SER A 225 3.13 2.14 17.56
N GLN A 226 1.91 1.95 17.05
CA GLN A 226 1.09 0.76 17.26
C GLN A 226 1.11 -0.26 16.11
N VAL A 227 1.51 0.16 14.90
CA VAL A 227 1.46 -0.70 13.69
C VAL A 227 2.45 -1.87 13.78
N CYS A 228 3.56 -1.69 14.49
CA CYS A 228 4.65 -2.67 14.57
C CYS A 228 4.47 -3.75 15.65
N PHE A 229 3.48 -3.67 16.54
CA PHE A 229 3.34 -4.65 17.64
C PHE A 229 2.76 -6.01 17.22
N PHE A 230 2.17 -6.12 16.02
CA PHE A 230 1.44 -7.31 15.60
C PHE A 230 2.06 -8.05 14.39
N ILE A 231 3.29 -7.73 13.98
CA ILE A 231 3.94 -8.32 12.78
C ILE A 231 4.86 -9.51 13.10
#